data_AF-A0A485BEL8-F1
#
_entry.id   AF-A0A485BEL8-F1
#
_cell.length_a   1.000
_cell.length_b   1.000
_cell.length_c   1.000
_cell.angle_alpha   90.00
_cell.angle_beta   90.00
_cell.angle_gamma   90.00
#
_symmetry.space_group_name_H-M   'P 1'
#
loop_
_entity.id
_entity.type
_entity.pdbx_description
1 polymer ?
#
loop_
_entity_poly.entity_id
_entity_poly.type
_entity_poly.pdbx_seq_one_letter_code
_entity_poly.pdbx_strand_id
1 'polypeptide(L)' 'MKFWGVGRRIAKKLELMGIENALQLADSSTWVIRKHFNVVLERTVRELRGGILPADG' A
#
# COMPACT_ATOMS: atom_id res chain seq x y z
N MET A 1 -2.90 -6.35 -13.93
CA MET A 1 -2.30 -6.72 -12.64
C MET A 1 -3.33 -6.50 -11.54
N LYS A 2 -3.58 -7.51 -10.71
CA LYS A 2 -4.78 -7.68 -9.87
C LYS A 2 -4.49 -7.11 -8.47
N PHE A 3 -4.91 -5.88 -8.17
CA PHE A 3 -4.68 -5.25 -6.86
C PHE A 3 -5.99 -5.13 -6.05
N TRP A 4 -6.10 -5.96 -4.99
CA TRP A 4 -6.77 -5.77 -3.69
C TRP A 4 -7.98 -4.81 -3.55
N GLY A 5 -8.82 -4.65 -4.58
CA GLY A 5 -10.01 -3.80 -4.50
C GLY A 5 -9.74 -2.29 -4.44
N VAL A 6 -8.50 -1.83 -4.68
CA VAL A 6 -8.20 -0.38 -4.76
C VAL A 6 -8.70 0.18 -6.09
N GLY A 7 -9.52 1.23 -6.03
CA GLY A 7 -10.12 1.84 -7.22
C GLY A 7 -9.08 2.39 -8.21
N ARG A 8 -9.44 2.47 -9.49
CA ARG A 8 -8.56 2.88 -10.61
C ARG A 8 -7.80 4.20 -10.37
N ARG A 9 -8.42 5.16 -9.68
CA ARG A 9 -7.79 6.45 -9.32
C ARG A 9 -6.63 6.29 -8.35
N ILE A 10 -6.78 5.40 -7.35
CA ILE A 10 -5.74 5.11 -6.37
C ILE A 10 -4.60 4.37 -7.06
N ALA A 11 -4.92 3.35 -7.86
CA ALA A 11 -3.93 2.58 -8.62
C ALA A 11 -3.06 3.49 -9.50
N LYS A 12 -3.68 4.40 -10.26
CA LYS A 12 -2.92 5.34 -11.12
C LYS A 12 -2.02 6.29 -10.33
N LYS A 13 -2.45 6.73 -9.15
CA LYS A 13 -1.63 7.62 -8.30
C LYS A 13 -0.47 6.87 -7.64
N LEU A 14 -0.67 5.60 -7.26
CA LEU A 14 0.39 4.72 -6.78
C LEU A 14 1.44 4.49 -7.87
N GLU A 15 1.02 4.20 -9.10
CA GLU A 15 1.91 4.05 -10.26
C GLU A 15 2.74 5.31 -10.52
N LEU A 16 2.11 6.50 -10.45
CA LEU A 16 2.83 7.79 -10.54
C LEU A 16 3.82 8.04 -9.40
N MET A 17 3.65 7.37 -8.25
CA MET A 17 4.58 7.40 -7.12
C MET A 17 5.64 6.29 -7.22
N GLY A 18 5.67 5.50 -8.30
CA GLY A 18 6.58 4.38 -8.48
C GLY A 18 6.18 3.12 -7.70
N ILE A 19 4.95 3.06 -7.19
CA ILE A 19 4.39 1.92 -6.47
C ILE A 19 3.53 1.11 -7.44
N GLU A 20 4.10 0.04 -7.97
CA GLU A 20 3.50 -0.79 -9.02
C GLU A 20 3.05 -2.16 -8.51
N ASN A 21 3.49 -2.57 -7.32
CA ASN A 21 3.09 -3.84 -6.72
C ASN A 21 2.81 -3.77 -5.21
N ALA A 22 2.21 -4.86 -4.70
CA ALA A 22 1.75 -4.94 -3.31
C ALA A 22 2.91 -4.96 -2.32
N LEU A 23 4.07 -5.50 -2.72
CA LEU A 23 5.29 -5.49 -1.90
C LEU A 23 5.82 -4.06 -1.75
N GLN A 24 5.91 -3.29 -2.83
CA GLN A 24 6.29 -1.87 -2.79
C GLN A 24 5.29 -1.04 -1.98
N LEU A 25 3.99 -1.35 -2.11
CA LEU A 25 2.96 -0.69 -1.32
C LEU A 25 3.11 -1.03 0.17
N ALA A 26 3.41 -2.27 0.51
CA ALA A 26 3.69 -2.71 1.88
C ALA A 26 4.98 -2.05 2.41
N ASP A 27 6.02 -1.90 1.60
CA ASP A 27 7.28 -1.29 2.01
C ASP A 27 7.18 0.24 2.19
N SER A 28 6.23 0.88 1.51
CA SER A 28 5.99 2.32 1.57
C SER A 28 5.62 2.82 2.97
N SER A 29 6.20 3.95 3.38
CA SER A 29 5.93 4.57 4.68
C SER A 29 4.44 4.89 4.87
N THR A 30 3.84 4.36 5.94
CA THR A 30 2.43 4.57 6.28
C THR A 30 2.07 6.05 6.46
N TRP A 31 3.01 6.87 6.91
CA TRP A 31 2.83 8.32 7.00
C TRP A 31 2.68 8.97 5.62
N VAL A 32 3.51 8.56 4.65
CA VAL A 32 3.42 9.04 3.25
C VAL A 32 2.09 8.60 2.64
N ILE A 33 1.70 7.34 2.84
CA ILE A 33 0.41 6.84 2.35
C ILE A 33 -0.74 7.66 2.94
N ARG A 34 -0.77 7.89 4.26
CA ARG A 34 -1.81 8.69 4.92
C ARG A 34 -1.87 10.14 4.43
N LYS A 35 -0.72 10.74 4.11
CA LYS A 35 -0.64 12.12 3.61
C LYS A 35 -1.16 12.24 2.17
N HIS A 36 -0.91 11.24 1.33
CA HIS A 36 -1.26 11.28 -0.09
C HIS A 36 -2.60 10.60 -0.42
N PHE A 37 -3.12 9.76 0.47
CA PHE A 37 -4.30 8.94 0.29
C PHE A 37 -5.20 9.00 1.54
N ASN A 38 -6.14 8.05 1.66
CA ASN A 38 -7.09 7.98 2.76
C ASN A 38 -6.65 6.93 3.81
N VAL A 39 -7.31 6.98 4.96
CA VAL A 39 -7.15 6.03 6.07
C VAL A 39 -7.43 4.58 5.64
N VAL A 40 -8.28 4.36 4.63
CA VAL A 40 -8.57 3.01 4.12
C VAL A 40 -7.33 2.40 3.47
N LEU A 41 -6.63 3.14 2.59
CA LEU A 41 -5.41 2.66 1.97
C LEU A 41 -4.29 2.48 3.00
N GLU A 42 -4.20 3.36 4.00
CA GLU A 42 -3.28 3.19 5.13
C GLU A 42 -3.50 1.85 5.85
N ARG A 43 -4.76 1.47 6.10
CA ARG A 43 -5.10 0.16 6.70
C ARG A 43 -4.67 -1.00 5.80
N THR A 44 -4.93 -0.93 4.50
CA THR A 44 -4.46 -1.94 3.54
C THR A 44 -2.95 -2.11 3.60
N VAL A 45 -2.18 -1.01 3.67
CA VAL A 45 -0.71 -1.08 3.81
C VAL A 45 -0.30 -1.75 5.12
N ARG A 46 -0.97 -1.43 6.25
CA ARG A 46 -0.70 -2.07 7.54
C ARG A 46 -1.04 -3.55 7.54
N GLU A 47 -2.13 -3.97 6.90
CA GLU A 47 -2.51 -5.38 6.76
C GLU A 47 -1.51 -6.14 5.90
N LEU A 48 -1.09 -5.55 4.77
CA LEU A 48 -0.05 -6.11 3.92
C LEU A 48 1.28 -6.26 4.69
N ARG A 49 1.67 -5.26 5.49
CA ARG A 49 2.84 -5.34 6.38
C ARG A 49 2.68 -6.39 7.48
N GLY A 50 1.50 -6.45 8.11
CA GLY A 50 1.21 -7.39 9.20
C GLY A 50 1.15 -8.84 8.74
N GLY A 51 0.82 -9.09 7.47
CA GLY A 51 0.90 -10.42 6.84
C GLY A 51 2.27 -10.75 6.25
N ILE A 52 3.13 -9.76 5.95
CA ILE A 52 4.47 -9.95 5.39
C ILE A 52 5.58 -10.04 6.46
N LEU A 53 5.29 -9.71 7.72
CA LEU A 53 6.18 -9.99 8.85
C LEU A 53 5.88 -11.39 9.40
N PRO A 54 6.70 -12.41 9.08
CA PRO A 54 6.85 -13.54 9.99
C PRO A 54 7.52 -13.06 11.28
N ALA A 55 7.26 -13.81 12.34
CA ALA A 55 7.66 -13.58 13.73
C ALA A 55 9.18 -13.77 13.99
N ASP A 56 10.04 -13.28 13.10
CA ASP A 56 11.49 -13.36 13.27
C ASP A 56 12.04 -11.94 13.38
N GLY A 57 12.55 -11.64 14.57
CA GLY A 57 13.31 -10.43 14.87
C GLY A 57 14.68 -10.38 14.18
#